data_AF-A0A2E1V3F0-F1
#
_entry.id   AF-A0A2E1V3F0-F1
#
_cell.length_a   1.000
_cell.length_b   1.000
_cell.length_c   1.000
_cell.angle_alpha   90.00
_cell.angle_beta   90.00
_cell.angle_gamma   90.00
#
_symmetry.space_group_name_H-M   'P 1'
#
loop_
_entity.id
_entity.type
_entity.pdbx_description
1 polymer ?
#
loop_
_entity_poly.entity_id
_entity_poly.type
_entity_poly.pdbx_seq_one_letter_code
_entity_poly.pdbx_strand_id
1 'polypeptide(L)'
;MNRAALALLMLLGLAACGFQPQLRDTSGQYDISIPALDGRDGQILRAALVQRVNRFNQPITPTYVLDLALAVEAREVVRFEQEGCAASGQNCTWLEIVAQSPVTIRANSLSHGNLMVWQGVARGRADVRLAQLGWAGAPTLEQAKERALIQLADDIAMQVGLALSRL
;
A
#
# COMPACT_ATOMS: atom_id res chain seq x y z
N MET A 1 -16.05 -18.04 46.69
CA MET A 1 -15.15 -17.95 45.51
C MET A 1 -15.58 -16.74 44.70
N ASN A 2 -14.74 -15.72 44.71
CA ASN A 2 -15.14 -14.33 44.53
C ASN A 2 -15.21 -13.96 43.04
N ARG A 3 -16.39 -13.55 42.57
CA ARG A 3 -16.63 -13.06 41.19
C ARG A 3 -15.67 -11.92 40.77
N ALA A 4 -15.18 -11.16 41.75
CA ALA A 4 -14.17 -10.11 41.54
C ALA A 4 -12.82 -10.64 41.06
N ALA A 5 -12.41 -11.84 41.50
CA ALA A 5 -11.13 -12.45 41.08
C ALA A 5 -11.18 -12.89 39.61
N LEU A 6 -12.34 -13.35 39.14
CA LEU A 6 -12.53 -13.78 37.75
C LEU A 6 -12.48 -12.61 36.77
N ALA A 7 -13.03 -11.46 37.16
CA ALA A 7 -13.02 -10.23 36.34
C ALA A 7 -11.60 -9.64 36.18
N LEU A 8 -10.79 -9.69 37.25
CA LEU A 8 -9.40 -9.21 37.21
C LEU A 8 -8.51 -10.08 36.31
N LEU A 9 -8.76 -11.40 36.31
CA LEU A 9 -8.05 -12.36 35.45
C LEU A 9 -8.38 -12.20 33.96
N MET A 10 -9.62 -11.84 33.60
CA MET A 10 -9.97 -11.54 32.20
C MET A 10 -9.30 -10.25 31.69
N LEU A 11 -9.22 -9.20 32.52
CA LEU A 11 -8.58 -7.93 32.14
C LEU A 11 -7.06 -8.07 31.94
N LEU A 12 -6.39 -8.92 32.72
CA LEU A 12 -4.97 -9.22 32.54
C LEU A 12 -4.67 -10.05 31.28
N GLY A 13 -5.61 -10.88 30.82
CA GLY A 13 -5.47 -11.63 29.58
C GLY A 13 -5.44 -10.75 28.32
N LEU A 14 -6.13 -9.60 28.34
CA LEU A 14 -6.14 -8.65 27.21
C LEU A 14 -4.84 -7.85 27.09
N ALA A 15 -4.12 -7.62 28.18
CA ALA A 15 -2.84 -6.92 28.20
C ALA A 15 -1.62 -7.82 27.88
N ALA A 16 -1.82 -9.13 27.78
CA ALA A 16 -0.75 -10.11 27.54
C ALA A 16 -0.37 -10.27 26.06
N CYS A 17 -1.18 -9.76 25.12
CA CYS A 17 -0.67 -9.42 23.80
C CYS A 17 0.12 -8.14 24.00
N GLY A 18 1.46 -8.20 23.99
CA GLY A 18 2.37 -7.05 24.11
C GLY A 18 2.25 -6.04 22.96
N PHE A 19 1.03 -5.73 22.54
CA PHE A 19 0.65 -4.69 21.62
C PHE A 19 0.90 -3.35 22.32
N GLN A 20 2.10 -2.82 22.14
CA GLN A 20 2.40 -1.44 22.44
C GLN A 20 1.97 -0.62 21.22
N PRO A 21 0.83 0.09 21.26
CA PRO A 21 0.51 1.02 20.20
C PRO A 21 1.60 2.08 20.19
N GLN A 22 2.41 2.14 19.13
CA GLN A 22 3.22 3.31 18.89
C GLN A 22 2.26 4.48 18.67
N LEU A 23 2.05 5.27 19.72
CA LEU A 23 1.34 6.54 19.66
C LEU A 23 2.23 7.52 18.90
N ARG A 24 2.10 7.42 17.58
CA ARG A 24 2.33 8.43 16.55
C ARG A 24 3.02 9.71 17.03
N ASP A 25 4.34 9.70 16.96
CA ASP A 25 5.11 10.93 16.80
C ASP A 25 5.81 10.83 15.43
N THR A 26 5.53 11.78 14.55
CA THR A 26 6.20 12.03 13.25
C THR A 26 6.34 10.92 12.18
N SER A 27 5.87 9.68 12.39
CA SER A 27 6.08 8.50 11.51
C SER A 27 5.56 8.55 10.04
N GLY A 28 5.06 9.69 9.57
CA GLY A 28 4.60 9.89 8.19
C GLY A 28 5.14 11.16 7.55
N GLN A 29 6.25 11.67 8.06
CA GLN A 29 7.01 12.76 7.45
C GLN A 29 8.45 12.31 7.26
N TYR A 30 8.78 11.99 6.02
CA TYR A 30 10.14 11.62 5.62
C TYR A 30 10.76 12.76 4.81
N ASP A 31 12.08 12.89 4.86
CA ASP A 31 12.82 13.86 4.05
C ASP A 31 13.10 13.32 2.64
N ILE A 32 12.03 12.94 1.93
CA ILE A 32 12.08 12.31 0.61
C ILE A 32 11.16 13.02 -0.38
N SER A 33 11.63 13.28 -1.59
CA SER A 33 10.78 13.78 -2.67
C SER A 33 10.07 12.65 -3.40
N ILE A 34 8.77 12.83 -3.61
CA ILE A 34 7.95 11.94 -4.43
C ILE A 34 7.85 12.55 -5.84
N PRO A 35 8.26 11.82 -6.89
CA PRO A 35 8.32 12.34 -8.25
C PRO A 35 6.91 12.58 -8.79
N ALA A 36 6.80 13.43 -9.81
CA ALA A 36 5.62 13.45 -10.66
C ALA A 36 5.55 12.13 -11.42
N LEU A 37 4.37 11.52 -11.47
CA LEU A 37 4.12 10.29 -12.22
C LEU A 37 3.13 10.59 -13.34
N ASP A 38 3.40 10.08 -14.52
CA ASP A 38 2.57 10.34 -15.69
C ASP A 38 1.22 9.64 -15.61
N GLY A 39 0.22 10.27 -16.24
CA GLY A 39 -1.14 9.73 -16.34
C GLY A 39 -1.96 9.81 -15.04
N ARG A 40 -3.24 9.45 -15.16
CA ARG A 40 -4.19 9.50 -14.04
C ARG A 40 -3.78 8.58 -12.89
N ASP A 41 -3.40 7.35 -13.20
CA ASP A 41 -3.00 6.34 -12.22
C ASP A 41 -1.74 6.78 -11.45
N GLY A 42 -0.79 7.41 -12.16
CA GLY A 42 0.39 8.02 -11.55
C GLY A 42 0.04 9.12 -10.56
N GLN A 43 -0.91 10.00 -10.88
CA GLN A 43 -1.35 11.05 -9.98
C GLN A 43 -2.11 10.52 -8.75
N ILE A 44 -2.92 9.46 -8.92
CA ILE A 44 -3.59 8.78 -7.81
C ILE A 44 -2.54 8.19 -6.86
N LEU A 45 -1.54 7.48 -7.40
CA LEU A 45 -0.45 6.92 -6.61
C LEU A 45 0.34 8.01 -5.89
N ARG A 46 0.71 9.09 -6.59
CA ARG A 46 1.43 10.22 -6.00
C ARG A 46 0.65 10.85 -4.85
N ALA A 47 -0.64 11.09 -5.03
CA ALA A 47 -1.50 11.65 -3.98
C ALA A 47 -1.54 10.72 -2.75
N ALA A 48 -1.70 9.41 -2.98
CA ALA A 48 -1.69 8.40 -1.92
C ALA A 48 -0.35 8.33 -1.18
N LEU A 49 0.78 8.46 -1.89
CA LEU A 49 2.13 8.48 -1.33
C LEU A 49 2.37 9.75 -0.51
N VAL A 50 1.97 10.93 -0.99
CA VAL A 50 2.12 12.17 -0.22
C VAL A 50 1.43 12.06 1.13
N GLN A 51 0.22 11.49 1.18
CA GLN A 51 -0.52 11.32 2.44
C GLN A 51 0.14 10.36 3.44
N ARG A 52 0.94 9.41 2.95
CA ARG A 52 1.58 8.36 3.75
C ARG A 52 3.00 8.74 4.18
N VAL A 53 3.74 9.35 3.27
CA VAL A 53 5.19 9.55 3.37
C VAL A 53 5.52 11.00 3.72
N ASN A 54 4.71 11.96 3.25
CA ASN A 54 4.93 13.40 3.42
C ASN A 54 3.64 14.11 3.87
N ARG A 55 3.04 13.64 4.98
CA ARG A 55 1.68 14.02 5.39
C ARG A 55 1.49 15.53 5.57
N PHE A 56 2.49 16.24 6.09
CA PHE A 56 2.35 17.65 6.42
C PHE A 56 2.74 18.55 5.25
N ASN A 57 3.86 18.26 4.58
CA ASN A 57 4.25 18.93 3.34
C ASN A 57 5.35 18.13 2.62
N GLN A 58 5.56 18.40 1.33
CA GLN A 58 6.78 17.94 0.65
C GLN A 58 7.99 18.76 1.11
N PRO A 59 9.16 18.12 1.32
CA PRO A 59 10.40 18.84 1.63
C PRO A 59 10.79 19.78 0.48
N ILE A 60 11.20 21.00 0.82
CA ILE A 60 11.67 22.00 -0.16
C ILE A 60 13.06 21.61 -0.70
N THR A 61 13.92 21.05 0.18
CA THR A 61 15.26 20.58 -0.14
C THR A 61 15.41 19.13 0.36
N PRO A 62 14.90 18.15 -0.40
CA PRO A 62 14.84 16.75 0.04
C PRO A 62 16.24 16.11 0.07
N THR A 63 16.60 15.48 1.18
CA THR A 63 17.84 14.67 1.28
C THR A 63 17.75 13.37 0.48
N TYR A 64 16.54 12.86 0.24
CA TYR A 64 16.33 11.63 -0.52
C TYR A 64 15.36 11.84 -1.69
N VAL A 65 15.53 11.06 -2.75
CA VAL A 65 14.64 11.04 -3.92
C VAL A 65 14.11 9.63 -4.10
N LEU A 66 12.78 9.53 -4.29
CA LEU A 66 12.10 8.30 -4.66
C LEU A 66 12.03 8.19 -6.19
N ASP A 67 12.53 7.11 -6.76
CA ASP A 67 12.36 6.78 -8.17
C ASP A 67 11.36 5.62 -8.30
N LEU A 68 10.37 5.79 -9.18
CA LEU A 68 9.29 4.84 -9.43
C LEU A 68 9.06 4.66 -10.93
N ALA A 69 8.63 3.47 -11.33
CA ALA A 69 8.20 3.16 -12.68
C ALA A 69 6.89 2.35 -12.62
N LEU A 70 5.77 3.07 -12.58
CA LEU A 70 4.45 2.47 -12.40
C LEU A 70 4.02 1.64 -13.63
N ALA A 71 3.62 0.40 -13.39
CA ALA A 71 2.90 -0.44 -14.32
C ALA A 71 1.58 -0.90 -13.69
N VAL A 72 0.48 -0.74 -14.42
CA VAL A 72 -0.86 -1.22 -14.02
C VAL A 72 -1.38 -2.15 -15.09
N GLU A 73 -1.66 -3.39 -14.70
CA GLU A 73 -2.14 -4.44 -15.59
C GLU A 73 -3.49 -4.96 -15.10
N ALA A 74 -4.40 -5.22 -16.03
CA ALA A 74 -5.63 -5.97 -15.78
C ALA A 74 -5.55 -7.30 -16.50
N ARG A 75 -5.74 -8.40 -15.79
CA ARG A 75 -5.70 -9.76 -16.33
C ARG A 75 -6.89 -10.57 -15.88
N GLU A 76 -7.46 -11.33 -16.80
CA GLU A 76 -8.54 -12.26 -16.50
C GLU A 76 -7.95 -13.50 -15.81
N VAL A 77 -8.55 -13.90 -14.68
CA VAL A 77 -8.14 -15.07 -13.92
C VAL A 77 -9.37 -15.88 -13.51
N VAL A 78 -9.24 -17.20 -13.48
CA VAL A 78 -10.28 -18.10 -13.00
C VAL A 78 -9.97 -18.49 -11.56
N ARG A 79 -10.91 -18.28 -10.63
CA ARG A 79 -10.75 -18.64 -9.21
C ARG A 79 -11.75 -19.70 -8.82
N PHE A 80 -11.28 -20.94 -8.76
CA PHE A 80 -12.09 -22.11 -8.42
C PHE A 80 -12.35 -22.26 -6.91
N GLU A 81 -11.59 -21.57 -6.06
CA GLU A 81 -11.58 -21.80 -4.60
C GLU A 81 -12.74 -21.14 -3.83
N GLN A 82 -13.54 -20.29 -4.47
CA GLN A 82 -14.71 -19.71 -3.79
C GLN A 82 -15.87 -20.70 -3.76
N GLU A 83 -16.46 -20.94 -2.57
CA GLU A 83 -17.53 -21.93 -2.33
C GLU A 83 -18.66 -21.88 -3.38
N GLY A 84 -19.08 -20.67 -3.77
CA GLY A 84 -20.12 -20.49 -4.80
C GLY A 84 -19.68 -20.85 -6.23
N CYS A 85 -18.40 -20.68 -6.57
CA CYS A 85 -17.85 -21.07 -7.86
C CYS A 85 -17.56 -22.58 -7.91
N ALA A 86 -16.98 -23.14 -6.85
CA ALA A 86 -16.71 -24.58 -6.74
C ALA A 86 -18.00 -25.43 -6.83
N ALA A 87 -19.10 -24.95 -6.24
CA ALA A 87 -20.36 -25.69 -6.20
C ALA A 87 -21.24 -25.51 -7.44
N SER A 88 -21.20 -24.35 -8.12
CA SER A 88 -22.11 -24.05 -9.25
C SER A 88 -21.44 -24.00 -10.63
N GLY A 89 -20.11 -23.87 -10.69
CA GLY A 89 -19.36 -23.66 -11.93
C GLY A 89 -19.65 -22.33 -12.64
N GLN A 90 -20.48 -21.46 -12.07
CA GLN A 90 -20.88 -20.18 -12.67
C GLN A 90 -20.11 -19.01 -12.04
N ASN A 91 -19.85 -17.97 -12.85
CA ASN A 91 -19.26 -16.69 -12.41
C ASN A 91 -17.88 -16.81 -11.73
N CYS A 92 -17.09 -17.78 -12.17
CA CYS A 92 -15.73 -18.07 -11.66
C CYS A 92 -14.65 -17.13 -12.20
N THR A 93 -15.02 -16.25 -13.13
CA THR A 93 -14.10 -15.37 -13.82
C THR A 93 -13.94 -14.04 -13.09
N TRP A 94 -12.70 -13.67 -12.85
CA TRP A 94 -12.30 -12.44 -12.18
C TRP A 94 -11.38 -11.64 -13.08
N LEU A 95 -11.48 -10.33 -12.98
CA LEU A 95 -10.47 -9.43 -13.49
C LEU A 95 -9.58 -9.03 -12.32
N GLU A 96 -8.36 -9.54 -12.33
CA GLU A 96 -7.30 -9.16 -11.41
C GLU A 96 -6.62 -7.90 -11.94
N ILE A 97 -6.49 -6.90 -11.07
CA ILE A 97 -5.75 -5.68 -11.34
C ILE A 97 -4.50 -5.69 -10.47
N VAL A 98 -3.34 -5.64 -11.12
CA VAL A 98 -2.04 -5.61 -10.48
C VAL A 98 -1.39 -4.27 -10.78
N ALA A 99 -1.13 -3.48 -9.74
CA ALA A 99 -0.27 -2.31 -9.81
C ALA A 99 1.10 -2.69 -9.24
N GLN A 100 2.18 -2.40 -9.97
CA GLN A 100 3.53 -2.69 -9.53
C GLN A 100 4.50 -1.59 -9.93
N SER A 101 5.53 -1.39 -9.12
CA SER A 101 6.61 -0.46 -9.42
C SER A 101 7.92 -0.97 -8.81
N PRO A 102 9.05 -0.94 -9.53
CA PRO A 102 10.34 -0.93 -8.85
C PRO A 102 10.40 0.32 -7.97
N VAL A 103 11.05 0.17 -6.81
CA VAL A 103 11.22 1.22 -5.81
C VAL A 103 12.72 1.43 -5.66
N THR A 104 13.20 2.62 -6.00
CA THR A 104 14.60 2.99 -5.73
C THR A 104 14.61 4.26 -4.90
N ILE A 105 15.41 4.29 -3.84
CA ILE A 105 15.63 5.50 -3.03
C ILE A 105 17.08 5.90 -3.20
N ARG A 106 17.30 7.16 -3.58
CA ARG A 106 18.64 7.72 -3.77
C ARG A 106 18.89 8.87 -2.80
N ALA A 107 20.14 9.03 -2.39
CA ALA A 107 20.58 10.22 -1.69
C ALA A 107 20.70 11.39 -2.68
N ASN A 108 20.25 12.56 -2.25
CA ASN A 108 20.29 13.84 -2.94
C ASN A 108 21.10 14.84 -2.10
N SER A 109 22.29 14.41 -1.68
CA SER A 109 23.24 15.25 -0.95
C SER A 109 24.36 15.73 -1.89
N LEU A 110 24.95 16.88 -1.55
CA LEU A 110 26.07 17.44 -2.30
C LEU A 110 27.34 16.56 -2.26
N SER A 111 27.46 15.68 -1.26
CA SER A 111 28.62 14.79 -1.08
C SER A 111 28.44 13.40 -1.69
N HIS A 112 27.20 12.92 -1.82
CA HIS A 112 26.88 11.57 -2.32
C HIS A 112 25.67 11.60 -3.26
N GLY A 113 25.70 12.50 -4.25
CA GLY A 113 24.63 12.63 -5.22
C GLY A 113 24.36 11.31 -5.94
N ASN A 114 23.09 10.91 -5.99
CA ASN A 114 22.57 9.70 -6.65
C ASN A 114 23.03 8.35 -6.06
N LEU A 115 23.62 8.33 -4.86
CA LEU A 115 23.93 7.07 -4.18
C LEU A 115 22.63 6.31 -3.91
N MET A 116 22.54 5.06 -4.36
CA MET A 116 21.39 4.19 -4.10
C MET A 116 21.42 3.73 -2.64
N VAL A 117 20.35 4.05 -1.91
CA VAL A 117 20.17 3.74 -0.49
C VAL A 117 19.26 2.53 -0.32
N TRP A 118 18.29 2.36 -1.21
CA TRP A 118 17.35 1.25 -1.20
C TRP A 118 16.95 0.85 -2.62
N GLN A 119 16.71 -0.44 -2.80
CA GLN A 119 16.10 -0.99 -4.01
C GLN A 119 15.13 -2.11 -3.65
N GLY A 120 13.95 -2.10 -4.26
CA GLY A 120 12.91 -3.10 -4.06
C GLY A 120 11.89 -3.11 -5.19
N VAL A 121 10.86 -3.93 -5.01
CA VAL A 121 9.68 -3.95 -5.87
C VAL A 121 8.47 -3.86 -4.96
N ALA A 122 7.53 -2.98 -5.29
CA ALA A 122 6.27 -2.85 -4.58
C ALA A 122 5.11 -3.33 -5.45
N ARG A 123 4.06 -3.86 -4.82
CA ARG A 123 2.88 -4.38 -5.50
C ARG A 123 1.59 -4.10 -4.73
N GLY A 124 0.55 -3.72 -5.45
CA GLY A 124 -0.83 -3.69 -4.98
C GLY A 124 -1.74 -4.52 -5.88
N ARG A 125 -2.80 -5.09 -5.31
CA ARG A 125 -3.72 -5.98 -6.02
C ARG A 125 -5.17 -5.70 -5.65
N ALA A 126 -6.02 -5.65 -6.65
CA ALA A 126 -7.45 -5.62 -6.46
C ALA A 126 -8.14 -6.51 -7.47
N ASP A 127 -9.22 -7.17 -7.05
CA ASP A 127 -9.94 -8.08 -7.92
C ASP A 127 -11.40 -7.63 -8.02
N VAL A 128 -11.95 -7.74 -9.22
CA VAL A 128 -13.38 -7.53 -9.48
C VAL A 128 -13.95 -8.71 -10.22
N ARG A 129 -15.16 -9.14 -9.85
CA ARG A 129 -15.81 -10.27 -10.51
C ARG A 129 -16.33 -9.80 -11.86
N LEU A 130 -16.01 -10.50 -12.96
CA LEU A 130 -16.45 -10.09 -14.30
C LEU A 130 -17.97 -10.05 -14.44
N ALA A 131 -18.68 -10.95 -13.76
CA ALA A 131 -20.14 -10.95 -13.72
C ALA A 131 -20.75 -9.67 -13.09
N GLN A 132 -19.99 -8.95 -12.25
CA GLN A 132 -20.43 -7.69 -11.63
C GLN A 132 -20.22 -6.48 -12.54
N LEU A 133 -19.47 -6.63 -13.64
CA LEU A 133 -19.11 -5.53 -14.52
C LEU A 133 -20.24 -5.09 -15.47
N GLY A 134 -21.46 -5.65 -15.41
CA GLY A 134 -22.59 -5.40 -16.32
C GLY A 134 -22.76 -3.96 -16.86
N TRP A 135 -23.74 -3.19 -16.36
CA TRP A 135 -23.90 -1.77 -16.75
C TRP A 135 -23.06 -0.81 -15.88
N ALA A 136 -22.55 -1.30 -14.74
CA ALA A 136 -21.72 -0.56 -13.79
C ALA A 136 -20.22 -0.91 -13.91
N GLY A 137 -19.78 -1.48 -15.04
CA GLY A 137 -18.41 -1.98 -15.23
C GLY A 137 -17.32 -0.92 -15.16
N ALA A 138 -17.55 0.24 -15.75
CA ALA A 138 -16.60 1.34 -15.71
C ALA A 138 -16.30 1.82 -14.28
N PRO A 139 -17.28 2.21 -13.44
CA PRO A 139 -16.99 2.69 -12.09
C PRO A 139 -16.43 1.60 -11.17
N THR A 140 -16.84 0.35 -11.33
CA THR A 140 -16.34 -0.77 -10.50
C THR A 140 -14.89 -1.12 -10.85
N LEU A 141 -14.52 -1.07 -12.14
CA LEU A 141 -13.14 -1.26 -12.59
C LEU A 141 -12.22 -0.15 -12.06
N GLU A 142 -12.64 1.11 -12.17
CA GLU A 142 -11.85 2.25 -11.70
C GLU A 142 -11.66 2.21 -10.19
N GLN A 143 -12.68 1.86 -9.41
CA GLN A 143 -12.55 1.64 -7.97
C GLN A 143 -11.57 0.52 -7.64
N ALA A 144 -11.56 -0.57 -8.41
CA ALA A 144 -10.59 -1.65 -8.21
C ALA A 144 -9.17 -1.17 -8.53
N LYS A 145 -8.95 -0.41 -9.61
CA LYS A 145 -7.64 0.20 -9.90
C LYS A 145 -7.18 1.11 -8.77
N GLU A 146 -8.04 1.99 -8.29
CA GLU A 146 -7.74 2.88 -7.16
C GLU A 146 -7.32 2.09 -5.91
N ARG A 147 -8.04 1.00 -5.58
CA ARG A 147 -7.65 0.12 -4.47
C ARG A 147 -6.27 -0.52 -4.67
N ALA A 148 -5.97 -1.00 -5.88
CA ALA A 148 -4.65 -1.57 -6.18
C ALA A 148 -3.54 -0.51 -6.05
N LEU A 149 -3.77 0.72 -6.50
CA LEU A 149 -2.82 1.83 -6.37
C LEU A 149 -2.63 2.26 -4.91
N ILE A 150 -3.69 2.25 -4.11
CA ILE A 150 -3.62 2.55 -2.67
C ILE A 150 -2.78 1.50 -1.94
N GLN A 151 -3.00 0.20 -2.22
CA GLN A 151 -2.17 -0.87 -1.65
C GLN A 151 -0.71 -0.78 -2.09
N LEU A 152 -0.46 -0.44 -3.36
CA LEU A 152 0.89 -0.18 -3.85
C LEU A 152 1.53 0.98 -3.07
N ALA A 153 0.78 2.04 -2.78
CA ALA A 153 1.26 3.15 -1.96
C ALA A 153 1.57 2.75 -0.52
N ASP A 154 0.78 1.86 0.08
CA ASP A 154 1.04 1.31 1.42
C ASP A 154 2.35 0.51 1.44
N ASP A 155 2.57 -0.35 0.45
CA ASP A 155 3.80 -1.15 0.32
C ASP A 155 5.04 -0.27 0.09
N ILE A 156 4.96 0.72 -0.82
CA ILE A 156 6.04 1.69 -1.03
C ILE A 156 6.32 2.48 0.26
N ALA A 157 5.29 2.96 0.96
CA ALA A 157 5.47 3.72 2.20
C ALA A 157 6.13 2.87 3.29
N MET A 158 5.78 1.59 3.39
CA MET A 158 6.46 0.64 4.27
C MET A 158 7.94 0.51 3.89
N GLN A 159 8.27 0.35 2.60
CA GLN A 159 9.65 0.26 2.14
C GLN A 159 10.45 1.54 2.43
N VAL A 160 9.84 2.73 2.25
CA VAL A 160 10.45 4.01 2.62
C VAL A 160 10.72 4.08 4.13
N GLY A 161 9.73 3.70 4.94
CA GLY A 161 9.89 3.66 6.40
C GLY A 161 10.99 2.71 6.85
N LEU A 162 11.09 1.52 6.24
CA LEU A 162 12.15 0.56 6.49
C LEU A 162 13.53 1.05 6.05
N ALA A 163 13.62 1.70 4.89
CA ALA A 163 14.88 2.22 4.36
C ALA A 163 15.42 3.37 5.24
N LEU A 164 14.56 4.31 5.60
CA LEU A 164 14.97 5.55 6.27
C LEU A 164 15.02 5.43 7.80
N SER A 165 14.42 4.39 8.40
CA SER A 165 14.58 4.11 9.84
C SER A 165 15.91 3.45 10.20
N ARG A 166 16.64 2.92 9.22
CA ARG A 166 17.91 2.21 9.40
C ARG A 166 19.15 3.10 9.24
N LEU A 167 18.95 4.35 8.83
CA LEU A 167 19.99 5.35 8.57
C LEU A 167 20.11 6.30 9.76
#